data_AF-A0A961XHL8-F1
#
_entry.id   AF-A0A961XHL8-F1
#
_cell.length_a   1.000
_cell.length_b   1.000
_cell.length_c   1.000
_cell.angle_alpha   90.00
_cell.angle_beta   90.00
_cell.angle_gamma   90.00
#
_symmetry.space_group_name_H-M   'P 1'
#
loop_
_entity.id
_entity.type
_entity.pdbx_description
1 polymer ?
#
loop_
_entity_poly.entity_id
_entity_poly.type
_entity_poly.pdbx_seq_one_letter_code
_entity_poly.pdbx_strand_id
1 'polypeptide(L)'
;MSILHKQSAPQPDFKMHKDSIRSSASKSAGGNQRHTSAQRAAGLTDILSSSDLRLTAEDSVTPAGYSLLARLILSDALWSSRKGESPERSDIHPVRIPSSQSHRLSLDSLYGQEHGILPGLSDDSGIRFRIGLTEISGGVGHSSRHLPHDLSRNESGRANLADQGNDENLLFSQFLLIWMKLHNLIADRLAAHECPQPAIHARDLVVWHFHQIILRDFLPKIALAARKPEPENVGTRTLPTDSEWVMAMQCLWPGMQRQSYELNENFQEKPVDSAQLEALTGAGGIVPVPSNWIIDWRRFFSFRSISTGYEEAIHFNRCTKLDPMAAAAANPEFVSSAIKSSLSGIDNPDRICARFGLAPLSEQKIRAALPDALLAEISLCRNDTRSNSEMPLWLYLMLEAALEQNGNRPGTLGATIIQNGIKALLRDDAESAELDLPDFPGRAEVLSLPLTDGVPARSLAELIAMIDATSPLISPLDDSRYGM
;
A
#
# COMPACT_ATOMS: atom_id res chain seq x y z
N MET A 1 19.72 8.80 60.41
CA MET A 1 20.28 8.38 59.11
C MET A 1 19.22 7.55 58.41
N SER A 2 18.29 8.24 57.73
CA SER A 2 17.06 7.68 57.18
C SER A 2 17.28 6.92 55.89
N ILE A 3 16.74 5.71 55.85
CA ILE A 3 16.52 4.89 54.65
C ILE A 3 15.18 5.35 54.07
N LEU A 4 15.20 5.91 52.85
CA LEU A 4 13.99 6.27 52.10
C LEU A 4 13.82 5.31 50.92
N HIS A 5 12.76 4.49 51.01
CA HIS A 5 12.18 3.75 49.90
C HIS A 5 11.76 4.71 48.78
N LYS A 6 12.18 4.41 47.53
CA LYS A 6 11.66 5.08 46.34
C LYS A 6 10.27 4.53 46.01
N GLN A 7 9.32 5.46 45.96
CA GLN A 7 7.94 5.28 45.55
C GLN A 7 7.84 4.99 44.04
N SER A 8 6.99 4.02 43.70
CA SER A 8 6.40 3.80 42.38
C SER A 8 5.40 4.92 42.07
N ALA A 9 5.56 5.60 40.93
CA ALA A 9 4.58 6.57 40.43
C ALA A 9 3.45 5.86 39.66
N PRO A 10 2.20 6.38 39.68
CA PRO A 10 0.99 5.64 39.28
C PRO A 10 0.59 5.83 37.81
N GLN A 11 -0.09 4.83 37.26
CA GLN A 11 -0.83 4.90 35.99
C GLN A 11 -2.05 5.85 36.10
N PRO A 12 -2.40 6.61 35.04
CA PRO A 12 -3.57 7.46 35.05
C PRO A 12 -4.86 6.67 34.77
N ASP A 13 -5.75 6.64 35.76
CA ASP A 13 -7.13 6.14 35.68
C ASP A 13 -8.01 7.11 34.87
N PHE A 14 -8.50 6.68 33.71
CA PHE A 14 -9.52 7.41 32.93
C PHE A 14 -10.92 6.99 33.39
N LYS A 15 -11.58 7.81 34.22
CA LYS A 15 -13.03 7.73 34.49
C LYS A 15 -13.81 8.61 33.51
N MET A 16 -14.48 7.99 32.53
CA MET A 16 -15.48 8.68 31.71
C MET A 16 -16.79 8.87 32.51
N HIS A 17 -17.23 10.12 32.62
CA HIS A 17 -18.57 10.47 33.07
C HIS A 17 -19.62 9.98 32.06
N LYS A 18 -20.44 9.02 32.50
CA LYS A 18 -21.78 8.78 31.97
C LYS A 18 -22.65 9.94 32.42
N ASP A 19 -23.17 10.74 31.51
CA ASP A 19 -24.50 11.38 31.60
C ASP A 19 -24.74 12.30 30.38
N SER A 20 -25.52 11.80 29.41
CA SER A 20 -26.59 12.53 28.71
C SER A 20 -27.14 11.67 27.57
N ILE A 21 -28.00 10.70 27.92
CA ILE A 21 -28.94 10.11 26.98
C ILE A 21 -30.32 10.60 27.40
N ARG A 22 -30.83 11.62 26.69
CA ARG A 22 -32.25 11.95 26.70
C ARG A 22 -32.72 12.31 25.29
N SER A 23 -33.49 11.37 24.73
CA SER A 23 -34.79 11.62 24.10
C SER A 23 -34.83 12.55 22.88
N SER A 24 -34.77 11.95 21.69
CA SER A 24 -35.45 12.48 20.50
C SER A 24 -36.07 11.34 19.67
N ALA A 25 -36.93 10.54 20.31
CA ALA A 25 -37.91 9.73 19.59
C ALA A 25 -39.21 10.53 19.48
N SER A 26 -39.47 11.12 18.31
CA SER A 26 -40.77 11.01 17.62
C SER A 26 -40.84 11.89 16.35
N LYS A 27 -41.50 11.30 15.35
CA LYS A 27 -42.05 11.87 14.11
C LYS A 27 -41.11 11.94 12.90
N SER A 28 -41.17 10.91 12.06
CA SER A 28 -41.38 11.13 10.63
C SER A 28 -42.50 10.22 10.11
N ALA A 29 -43.64 10.84 9.86
CA ALA A 29 -44.68 10.30 9.01
C ALA A 29 -44.20 10.35 7.55
N GLY A 30 -44.76 9.47 6.72
CA GLY A 30 -44.38 9.24 5.33
C GLY A 30 -44.10 10.51 4.52
N GLY A 31 -42.89 10.57 3.98
CA GLY A 31 -42.44 11.55 3.01
C GLY A 31 -41.26 10.95 2.27
N ASN A 32 -41.34 10.93 0.95
CA ASN A 32 -40.31 10.40 0.05
C ASN A 32 -39.06 11.30 0.14
N GLN A 33 -38.29 11.21 1.23
CA GLN A 33 -37.05 11.97 1.40
C GLN A 33 -35.97 11.33 0.53
N ARG A 34 -35.54 12.05 -0.51
CA ARG A 34 -34.36 11.68 -1.28
C ARG A 34 -33.13 11.81 -0.37
N HIS A 35 -32.63 10.68 0.13
CA HIS A 35 -31.38 10.64 0.88
C HIS A 35 -30.21 11.15 0.02
N THR A 36 -29.35 11.97 0.61
CA THR A 36 -28.09 12.42 -0.02
C THR A 36 -27.10 11.26 -0.15
N SER A 37 -26.13 11.34 -1.07
CA SER A 37 -25.08 10.32 -1.20
C SER A 37 -24.30 10.10 0.10
N ALA A 38 -24.16 11.13 0.95
CA ALA A 38 -23.54 11.01 2.26
C ALA A 38 -24.38 10.18 3.23
N GLN A 39 -25.71 10.41 3.27
CA GLN A 39 -26.62 9.63 4.12
C GLN A 39 -26.67 8.16 3.68
N ARG A 40 -26.69 7.90 2.36
CA ARG A 40 -26.66 6.54 1.80
C ARG A 40 -25.35 5.82 2.11
N ALA A 41 -24.22 6.50 1.96
CA ALA A 41 -22.92 5.93 2.28
C ALA A 41 -22.79 5.58 3.77
N ALA A 42 -23.29 6.45 4.66
CA ALA A 42 -23.36 6.16 6.09
C ALA A 42 -24.23 4.94 6.38
N GLY A 43 -25.45 4.86 5.82
CA GLY A 43 -26.35 3.71 6.01
C GLY A 43 -25.74 2.38 5.58
N LEU A 44 -25.10 2.35 4.39
CA LEU A 44 -24.39 1.16 3.92
C LEU A 44 -23.22 0.80 4.84
N THR A 45 -22.42 1.79 5.24
CA THR A 45 -21.25 1.57 6.10
C THR A 45 -21.65 1.07 7.48
N ASP A 46 -22.71 1.61 8.07
CA ASP A 46 -23.22 1.18 9.37
C ASP A 46 -23.67 -0.28 9.34
N ILE A 47 -24.39 -0.69 8.29
CA ILE A 47 -24.81 -2.09 8.10
C ILE A 47 -23.60 -3.00 7.90
N LEU A 48 -22.62 -2.60 7.07
CA LEU A 48 -21.41 -3.40 6.83
C LEU A 48 -20.58 -3.56 8.11
N SER A 49 -20.42 -2.49 8.88
CA SER A 49 -19.59 -2.47 10.10
C SER A 49 -20.23 -3.22 11.27
N SER A 50 -21.56 -3.29 11.30
CA SER A 50 -22.32 -4.03 12.31
C SER A 50 -22.65 -5.47 11.90
N SER A 51 -22.27 -5.89 10.70
CA SER A 51 -22.54 -7.23 10.20
C SER A 51 -21.50 -8.23 10.71
N ASP A 52 -21.95 -9.27 11.41
CA ASP A 52 -21.13 -10.44 11.74
C ASP A 52 -20.91 -11.37 10.54
N LEU A 53 -21.54 -11.07 9.40
CA LEU A 53 -21.47 -11.89 8.19
C LEU A 53 -20.17 -11.64 7.44
N ARG A 54 -19.05 -12.23 7.87
CA ARG A 54 -17.85 -12.29 7.00
C ARG A 54 -18.10 -13.28 5.86
N LEU A 55 -17.82 -12.87 4.62
CA LEU A 55 -17.90 -13.75 3.44
C LEU A 55 -16.67 -14.66 3.35
N THR A 56 -15.58 -14.22 3.97
CA THR A 56 -14.31 -14.93 3.97
C THR A 56 -13.87 -15.25 5.39
N ALA A 57 -13.23 -16.41 5.55
CA ALA A 57 -12.59 -16.84 6.78
C ALA A 57 -11.07 -16.92 6.58
N GLU A 58 -10.30 -16.83 7.69
CA GLU A 58 -8.84 -16.93 7.71
C GLU A 58 -8.12 -15.80 6.94
N ASP A 59 -6.78 -15.79 7.04
CA ASP A 59 -5.94 -14.84 6.31
C ASP A 59 -5.81 -15.23 4.82
N SER A 60 -5.45 -14.25 3.99
CA SER A 60 -5.17 -14.44 2.57
C SER A 60 -3.91 -15.28 2.36
N VAL A 61 -3.80 -15.97 1.24
CA VAL A 61 -2.53 -16.63 0.85
C VAL A 61 -1.43 -15.62 0.47
N THR A 62 -1.77 -14.34 0.34
CA THR A 62 -0.84 -13.29 -0.09
C THR A 62 0.04 -12.82 1.07
N PRO A 63 1.38 -12.74 0.89
CA PRO A 63 2.27 -12.14 1.88
C PRO A 63 1.95 -10.68 2.19
N ALA A 64 1.99 -10.29 3.47
CA ALA A 64 1.60 -8.95 3.91
C ALA A 64 2.40 -7.82 3.24
N GLY A 65 3.66 -8.05 2.85
CA GLY A 65 4.48 -7.04 2.18
C GLY A 65 3.93 -6.53 0.84
N TYR A 66 3.09 -7.31 0.15
CA TYR A 66 2.45 -6.85 -1.10
C TYR A 66 1.39 -5.76 -0.87
N SER A 67 0.85 -5.62 0.35
CA SER A 67 -0.02 -4.49 0.70
C SER A 67 0.74 -3.16 0.68
N LEU A 68 2.03 -3.18 1.07
CA LEU A 68 2.91 -2.00 1.05
C LEU A 68 3.26 -1.62 -0.39
N LEU A 69 3.49 -2.62 -1.26
CA LEU A 69 3.71 -2.37 -2.68
C LEU A 69 2.44 -1.81 -3.35
N ALA A 70 1.25 -2.33 -3.02
CA ALA A 70 -0.02 -1.78 -3.52
C ALA A 70 -0.21 -0.31 -3.07
N ARG A 71 0.13 0.02 -1.82
CA ARG A 71 0.14 1.40 -1.30
C ARG A 71 1.10 2.27 -2.10
N LEU A 72 2.34 1.82 -2.32
CA LEU A 72 3.36 2.58 -3.06
C LEU A 72 2.92 2.88 -4.50
N ILE A 73 2.37 1.90 -5.22
CA ILE A 73 1.86 2.09 -6.59
C ILE A 73 0.78 3.17 -6.62
N LEU A 74 -0.17 3.13 -5.67
CA LEU A 74 -1.24 4.12 -5.60
C LEU A 74 -0.72 5.50 -5.22
N SER A 75 0.08 5.59 -4.16
CA SER A 75 0.60 6.89 -3.67
C SER A 75 1.46 7.56 -4.74
N ASP A 76 2.29 6.80 -5.45
CA ASP A 76 3.15 7.33 -6.51
C ASP A 76 2.36 7.84 -7.72
N ALA A 77 1.36 7.07 -8.17
CA ALA A 77 0.48 7.47 -9.26
C ALA A 77 -0.33 8.73 -8.91
N LEU A 78 -0.79 8.85 -7.66
CA LEU A 78 -1.51 10.02 -7.18
C LEU A 78 -0.60 11.23 -7.01
N TRP A 79 0.59 11.05 -6.43
CA TRP A 79 1.56 12.13 -6.23
C TRP A 79 2.00 12.75 -7.55
N SER A 80 2.33 11.92 -8.54
CA SER A 80 2.73 12.35 -9.89
C SER A 80 1.67 13.25 -10.55
N SER A 81 0.39 13.03 -10.21
CA SER A 81 -0.72 13.80 -10.77
C SER A 81 -0.88 15.22 -10.22
N ARG A 82 -0.21 15.57 -9.10
CA ARG A 82 -0.35 16.85 -8.38
C ARG A 82 0.42 18.04 -8.98
N LYS A 83 0.79 18.01 -10.27
CA LYS A 83 1.56 19.10 -10.89
C LYS A 83 0.89 20.47 -10.68
N GLY A 84 1.53 21.32 -9.87
CA GLY A 84 1.13 22.72 -9.63
C GLY A 84 0.31 22.98 -8.36
N GLU A 85 0.06 21.99 -7.50
CA GLU A 85 -0.63 22.18 -6.21
C GLU A 85 0.34 22.14 -5.03
N SER A 86 0.23 23.12 -4.13
CA SER A 86 1.11 23.24 -2.95
C SER A 86 0.88 22.07 -1.96
N PRO A 87 1.94 21.51 -1.34
CA PRO A 87 1.86 20.32 -0.47
C PRO A 87 1.05 20.51 0.83
N GLU A 88 0.60 21.72 1.16
CA GLU A 88 -0.06 22.04 2.44
C GLU A 88 -1.58 21.77 2.49
N ARG A 89 -2.23 21.32 1.41
CA ARG A 89 -3.66 20.98 1.44
C ARG A 89 -3.88 19.50 1.77
N SER A 90 -3.95 19.22 3.06
CA SER A 90 -4.30 17.92 3.66
C SER A 90 -5.80 17.69 3.81
N ASP A 91 -6.63 18.27 2.94
CA ASP A 91 -8.05 17.95 2.92
C ASP A 91 -8.25 16.79 1.93
N ILE A 92 -8.95 15.74 2.39
CA ILE A 92 -9.44 14.63 1.56
C ILE A 92 -10.43 15.22 0.55
N HIS A 93 -9.91 15.84 -0.50
CA HIS A 93 -10.69 16.27 -1.65
C HIS A 93 -11.14 15.02 -2.42
N PRO A 94 -12.35 15.02 -3.00
CA PRO A 94 -12.72 13.97 -3.95
C PRO A 94 -11.66 13.95 -5.04
N VAL A 95 -10.96 12.83 -5.15
CA VAL A 95 -9.84 12.58 -6.06
C VAL A 95 -10.24 13.04 -7.46
N ARG A 96 -9.79 14.23 -7.85
CA ARG A 96 -9.89 14.72 -9.22
C ARG A 96 -8.53 14.54 -9.84
N ILE A 97 -8.44 13.56 -10.71
CA ILE A 97 -7.26 13.30 -11.50
C ILE A 97 -7.40 14.04 -12.84
N PRO A 98 -6.40 14.85 -13.26
CA PRO A 98 -6.36 15.45 -14.59
C PRO A 98 -5.96 14.43 -15.66
N SER A 99 -6.51 14.61 -16.86
CA SER A 99 -6.33 13.76 -18.04
C SER A 99 -4.89 13.41 -18.43
N SER A 100 -4.66 12.12 -18.68
CA SER A 100 -3.81 11.46 -19.71
C SER A 100 -2.37 11.95 -20.02
N GLN A 101 -1.75 12.81 -19.23
CA GLN A 101 -0.33 13.18 -19.39
C GLN A 101 0.46 13.25 -18.07
N SER A 102 -0.18 12.98 -16.92
CA SER A 102 0.37 13.31 -15.59
C SER A 102 0.58 12.12 -14.65
N HIS A 103 0.49 10.88 -15.13
CA HIS A 103 0.76 9.72 -14.27
C HIS A 103 1.94 8.93 -14.78
N ARG A 104 3.01 8.95 -13.99
CA ARG A 104 4.15 8.07 -14.16
C ARG A 104 4.31 7.25 -12.90
N LEU A 105 4.76 6.02 -13.05
CA LEU A 105 5.18 5.18 -11.93
C LEU A 105 6.70 5.37 -11.73
N SER A 106 7.14 6.61 -11.63
CA SER A 106 8.57 6.99 -11.62
C SER A 106 9.15 7.13 -10.21
N LEU A 107 8.42 6.70 -9.18
CA LEU A 107 8.80 6.87 -7.78
C LEU A 107 8.98 8.36 -7.40
N ASP A 108 8.20 9.25 -8.01
CA ASP A 108 8.22 10.69 -7.71
C ASP A 108 7.78 10.97 -6.26
N SER A 109 6.98 10.08 -5.65
CA SER A 109 6.67 10.12 -4.21
C SER A 109 7.90 9.91 -3.32
N LEU A 110 8.99 9.34 -3.86
CA LEU A 110 10.28 9.15 -3.20
C LEU A 110 11.32 10.19 -3.63
N TYR A 111 11.48 10.40 -4.94
CA TYR A 111 12.51 11.27 -5.53
C TYR A 111 12.10 12.74 -5.64
N GLY A 112 10.79 13.03 -5.71
CA GLY A 112 10.26 14.28 -6.23
C GLY A 112 10.17 14.27 -7.76
N GLN A 113 9.68 15.35 -8.36
CA GLN A 113 9.55 15.51 -9.82
C GLN A 113 10.84 16.03 -10.49
N GLU A 114 11.99 15.86 -9.84
CA GLU A 114 13.31 16.32 -10.31
C GLU A 114 14.12 15.15 -10.88
N HIS A 115 15.09 15.44 -11.74
CA HIS A 115 16.02 14.43 -12.26
C HIS A 115 17.10 14.15 -11.21
N GLY A 116 16.96 13.05 -10.46
CA GLY A 116 17.88 12.64 -9.39
C GLY A 116 17.24 12.74 -8.00
N ILE A 117 18.05 12.97 -6.96
CA ILE A 117 17.57 13.14 -5.58
C ILE A 117 17.46 14.63 -5.25
N LEU A 118 16.35 15.06 -4.66
CA LEU A 118 16.20 16.43 -4.16
C LEU A 118 17.33 16.81 -3.17
N PRO A 119 17.88 18.04 -3.20
CA PRO A 119 18.99 18.45 -2.31
C PRO A 119 18.74 18.27 -0.81
N GLY A 120 17.49 18.38 -0.35
CA GLY A 120 17.13 18.16 1.06
C GLY A 120 17.08 16.67 1.47
N LEU A 121 17.01 15.77 0.49
CA LEU A 121 16.90 14.32 0.68
C LEU A 121 18.24 13.60 0.49
N SER A 122 19.17 14.22 -0.24
CA SER A 122 20.51 13.66 -0.50
C SER A 122 21.54 14.04 0.57
N ASP A 123 22.59 13.23 0.68
CA ASP A 123 23.76 13.55 1.49
C ASP A 123 24.62 14.64 0.84
N ASP A 124 25.73 14.99 1.48
CA ASP A 124 26.57 16.11 1.02
C ASP A 124 27.22 15.86 -0.35
N SER A 125 27.23 14.61 -0.83
CA SER A 125 27.70 14.28 -2.19
C SER A 125 26.64 14.58 -3.26
N GLY A 126 25.36 14.66 -2.88
CA GLY A 126 24.24 14.71 -3.81
C GLY A 126 23.97 13.38 -4.54
N ILE A 127 24.72 12.32 -4.22
CA ILE A 127 24.66 11.02 -4.91
C ILE A 127 23.79 10.01 -4.17
N ARG A 128 23.76 10.05 -2.84
CA ARG A 128 23.02 9.10 -2.00
C ARG A 128 21.86 9.79 -1.30
N PHE A 129 20.79 9.06 -1.03
CA PHE A 129 19.80 9.43 -0.04
C PHE A 129 20.40 9.40 1.37
N ARG A 130 20.00 10.36 2.21
CA ARG A 130 20.25 10.33 3.66
C ARG A 130 19.41 9.23 4.31
N ILE A 131 20.09 8.33 5.01
CA ILE A 131 19.45 7.28 5.82
C ILE A 131 19.57 7.67 7.30
N GLY A 132 18.44 7.64 8.01
CA GLY A 132 18.38 7.91 9.44
C GLY A 132 18.88 6.73 10.27
N LEU A 133 19.30 7.06 11.49
CA LEU A 133 19.82 6.09 12.44
C LEU A 133 18.78 5.80 13.52
N THR A 134 18.61 4.52 13.85
CA THR A 134 17.75 4.08 14.96
C THR A 134 18.29 4.52 16.31
N GLU A 135 17.43 4.65 17.31
CA GLU A 135 17.84 4.78 18.70
C GLU A 135 18.23 3.41 19.28
N ILE A 136 19.25 3.37 20.16
CA ILE A 136 19.65 2.13 20.85
C ILE A 136 18.56 1.74 21.85
N SER A 137 18.10 0.49 21.77
CA SER A 137 17.09 -0.04 22.68
C SER A 137 17.35 -1.50 23.05
N GLY A 138 16.84 -1.92 24.21
CA GLY A 138 16.93 -3.32 24.67
C GLY A 138 15.90 -4.24 24.01
N GLY A 139 16.04 -5.55 24.21
CA GLY A 139 15.16 -6.58 23.65
C GLY A 139 15.93 -7.82 23.18
N VAL A 140 15.21 -8.84 22.73
CA VAL A 140 15.82 -9.95 21.98
C VAL A 140 16.38 -9.35 20.70
N GLY A 141 17.67 -9.58 20.47
CA GLY A 141 18.29 -9.00 19.30
C GLY A 141 18.63 -7.51 19.40
N HIS A 142 18.82 -7.00 20.61
CA HIS A 142 19.24 -5.63 20.81
C HIS A 142 20.53 -5.31 20.04
N SER A 143 20.56 -4.14 19.40
CA SER A 143 21.81 -3.60 18.86
C SER A 143 22.44 -2.68 19.90
N SER A 144 23.73 -2.86 20.17
CA SER A 144 24.52 -1.89 20.95
C SER A 144 24.97 -0.68 20.11
N ARG A 145 24.47 -0.58 18.88
CA ARG A 145 24.81 0.45 17.89
C ARG A 145 23.55 1.07 17.30
N HIS A 146 23.65 2.32 16.92
CA HIS A 146 22.69 2.97 16.03
C HIS A 146 22.76 2.31 14.65
N LEU A 147 21.62 1.89 14.10
CA LEU A 147 21.55 1.16 12.83
C LEU A 147 20.84 2.01 11.76
N PRO A 148 21.20 1.88 10.47
CA PRO A 148 20.61 2.67 9.39
C PRO A 148 19.25 2.11 8.95
N HIS A 149 18.26 2.10 9.84
CA HIS A 149 16.89 1.58 9.61
C HIS A 149 15.80 2.58 10.04
N ASP A 150 16.11 3.88 10.01
CA ASP A 150 15.11 4.94 10.12
C ASP A 150 15.21 5.87 8.89
N LEU A 151 14.13 6.60 8.61
CA LEU A 151 14.17 7.72 7.68
C LEU A 151 15.04 8.82 8.27
N SER A 152 15.73 9.60 7.44
CA SER A 152 16.39 10.81 7.94
C SER A 152 15.31 11.81 8.38
N ARG A 153 15.54 12.49 9.51
CA ARG A 153 14.53 13.36 10.13
C ARG A 153 15.07 14.77 10.35
N ASN A 154 14.20 15.76 10.34
CA ASN A 154 14.53 17.12 10.73
C ASN A 154 14.48 17.31 12.26
N GLU A 155 14.79 18.52 12.74
CA GLU A 155 14.80 18.84 14.17
C GLU A 155 13.44 18.63 14.88
N SER A 156 12.34 18.64 14.13
CA SER A 156 10.99 18.37 14.64
C SER A 156 10.61 16.89 14.56
N GLY A 157 11.54 16.00 14.21
CA GLY A 157 11.29 14.56 14.07
C GLY A 157 10.58 14.15 12.78
N ARG A 158 10.22 15.10 11.91
CA ARG A 158 9.54 14.80 10.64
C ARG A 158 10.52 14.18 9.65
N ALA A 159 10.09 13.13 8.96
CA ALA A 159 10.91 12.50 7.93
C ALA A 159 11.19 13.44 6.74
N ASN A 160 12.43 13.43 6.27
CA ASN A 160 12.83 14.07 5.03
C ASN A 160 12.47 13.10 3.89
N LEU A 161 11.27 13.28 3.33
CA LEU A 161 10.75 12.57 2.16
C LEU A 161 10.19 13.58 1.17
N ALA A 162 10.11 13.21 -0.11
CA ALA A 162 9.44 14.01 -1.13
C ALA A 162 7.94 14.11 -0.82
N ASP A 163 7.28 12.97 -0.61
CA ASP A 163 5.93 12.91 -0.04
C ASP A 163 6.00 12.60 1.46
N GLN A 164 5.83 13.64 2.28
CA GLN A 164 5.86 13.55 3.73
C GLN A 164 4.69 12.73 4.31
N GLY A 165 3.59 12.55 3.56
CA GLY A 165 2.46 11.71 3.96
C GLY A 165 2.79 10.20 3.96
N ASN A 166 3.98 9.82 3.46
CA ASN A 166 4.41 8.45 3.51
C ASN A 166 5.06 8.04 4.85
N ASP A 167 5.38 8.98 5.75
CA ASP A 167 5.81 8.70 7.13
C ASP A 167 4.61 8.68 8.10
N GLU A 168 3.58 7.91 7.78
CA GLU A 168 2.38 7.73 8.61
C GLU A 168 2.39 6.43 9.42
N ASN A 169 3.14 5.43 8.95
CA ASN A 169 3.21 4.12 9.59
C ASN A 169 4.59 3.52 9.42
N LEU A 170 5.19 3.03 10.51
CA LEU A 170 6.53 2.45 10.51
C LEU A 170 6.77 1.38 9.43
N LEU A 171 5.78 0.52 9.16
CA LEU A 171 5.89 -0.51 8.11
C LEU A 171 6.17 0.12 6.75
N PHE A 172 5.48 1.20 6.43
CA PHE A 172 5.64 1.88 5.15
C PHE A 172 6.91 2.75 5.12
N SER A 173 7.23 3.44 6.21
CA SER A 173 8.48 4.19 6.35
C SER A 173 9.71 3.31 6.12
N GLN A 174 9.78 2.14 6.75
CA GLN A 174 10.87 1.18 6.53
C GLN A 174 10.78 0.48 5.16
N PHE A 175 9.58 0.33 4.58
CA PHE A 175 9.44 -0.17 3.20
C PHE A 175 10.06 0.77 2.17
N LEU A 176 9.89 2.09 2.35
CA LEU A 176 10.56 3.08 1.52
C LEU A 176 12.09 3.04 1.64
N LEU A 177 12.61 2.74 2.84
CA LEU A 177 14.06 2.57 3.03
C LEU A 177 14.67 1.46 2.17
N ILE A 178 13.91 0.42 1.79
CA ILE A 178 14.37 -0.61 0.86
C ILE A 178 14.75 0.03 -0.48
N TRP A 179 13.87 0.88 -1.02
CA TRP A 179 14.09 1.57 -2.29
C TRP A 179 15.19 2.62 -2.20
N MET A 180 15.29 3.36 -1.08
CA MET A 180 16.38 4.31 -0.84
C MET A 180 17.74 3.60 -0.73
N LYS A 181 17.81 2.46 -0.04
CA LYS A 181 19.04 1.66 0.08
C LYS A 181 19.43 1.03 -1.26
N LEU A 182 18.45 0.59 -2.07
CA LEU A 182 18.70 0.14 -3.44
C LEU A 182 19.34 1.25 -4.29
N HIS A 183 18.79 2.46 -4.22
CA HIS A 183 19.38 3.61 -4.89
C HIS A 183 20.83 3.83 -4.49
N ASN A 184 21.10 3.94 -3.19
CA ASN A 184 22.44 4.21 -2.68
C ASN A 184 23.45 3.17 -3.15
N LEU A 185 23.06 1.90 -3.13
CA LEU A 185 23.88 0.79 -3.59
C LEU A 185 24.20 0.87 -5.09
N ILE A 186 23.22 1.22 -5.93
CA ILE A 186 23.43 1.39 -7.37
C ILE A 186 24.29 2.63 -7.65
N ALA A 187 23.98 3.75 -6.99
CA ALA A 187 24.68 5.01 -7.15
C ALA A 187 26.17 4.88 -6.77
N ASP A 188 26.48 4.13 -5.71
CA ASP A 188 27.85 3.83 -5.31
C ASP A 188 28.65 3.07 -6.36
N ARG A 189 28.00 2.09 -7.00
CA ARG A 189 28.66 1.30 -8.06
C ARG A 189 28.87 2.13 -9.30
N LEU A 190 27.89 2.95 -9.68
CA LEU A 190 28.02 3.88 -10.80
C LEU A 190 29.15 4.89 -10.55
N ALA A 191 29.20 5.47 -9.35
CA ALA A 191 30.26 6.40 -8.96
C ALA A 191 31.65 5.73 -8.95
N ALA A 192 31.75 4.49 -8.47
CA ALA A 192 33.00 3.72 -8.47
C ALA A 192 33.52 3.40 -9.88
N HIS A 193 32.65 3.40 -10.89
CA HIS A 193 33.01 3.26 -12.31
C HIS A 193 33.09 4.60 -13.04
N GLU A 194 33.16 5.71 -12.30
CA GLU A 194 33.26 7.08 -12.85
C GLU A 194 32.11 7.43 -13.82
N CYS A 195 30.94 6.80 -13.65
CA CYS A 195 29.76 7.08 -14.46
C CYS A 195 29.33 8.54 -14.22
N PRO A 196 29.12 9.35 -15.27
CA PRO A 196 28.61 10.71 -15.09
C PRO A 196 27.20 10.66 -14.50
N GLN A 197 26.88 11.62 -13.62
CA GLN A 197 25.54 11.75 -13.02
C GLN A 197 25.01 10.45 -12.38
N PRO A 198 25.78 9.82 -11.46
CA PRO A 198 25.44 8.50 -10.92
C PRO A 198 24.08 8.47 -10.19
N ALA A 199 23.66 9.58 -9.59
CA ALA A 199 22.35 9.70 -8.94
C ALA A 199 21.18 9.58 -9.93
N ILE A 200 21.30 10.18 -11.13
CA ILE A 200 20.24 10.16 -12.14
C ILE A 200 20.09 8.74 -12.68
N HIS A 201 21.20 8.12 -13.07
CA HIS A 201 21.19 6.75 -13.58
C HIS A 201 20.79 5.72 -12.49
N ALA A 202 21.12 5.97 -11.22
CA ALA A 202 20.61 5.15 -10.12
C ALA A 202 19.10 5.25 -9.97
N ARG A 203 18.51 6.47 -10.09
CA ARG A 203 17.05 6.64 -10.13
C ARG A 203 16.44 5.83 -11.26
N ASP A 204 16.96 5.97 -12.49
CA ASP A 204 16.42 5.28 -13.66
C ASP A 204 16.43 3.75 -13.49
N LEU A 205 17.52 3.19 -12.95
CA LEU A 205 17.62 1.75 -12.66
C LEU A 205 16.67 1.31 -11.54
N VAL A 206 16.47 2.12 -10.50
CA VAL A 206 15.51 1.82 -9.41
C VAL A 206 14.08 1.83 -9.95
N VAL A 207 13.71 2.82 -10.76
CA VAL A 207 12.40 2.91 -11.42
C VAL A 207 12.19 1.72 -12.35
N TRP A 208 13.21 1.35 -13.11
CA TRP A 208 13.15 0.14 -13.93
C TRP A 208 12.89 -1.12 -13.09
N HIS A 209 13.61 -1.34 -11.99
CA HIS A 209 13.32 -2.47 -11.08
C HIS A 209 11.91 -2.42 -10.50
N PHE A 210 11.43 -1.22 -10.14
CA PHE A 210 10.05 -1.03 -9.67
C PHE A 210 9.03 -1.48 -10.72
N HIS A 211 9.17 -1.04 -11.98
CA HIS A 211 8.30 -1.48 -13.08
C HIS A 211 8.37 -2.99 -13.30
N GLN A 212 9.57 -3.58 -13.28
CA GLN A 212 9.75 -5.02 -13.49
C GLN A 212 9.11 -5.83 -12.36
N ILE A 213 9.23 -5.39 -11.10
CA ILE A 213 8.54 -6.00 -9.96
C ILE A 213 7.02 -5.89 -10.11
N ILE A 214 6.51 -4.74 -10.54
CA ILE A 214 5.07 -4.57 -10.79
C ILE A 214 4.58 -5.59 -11.85
N LEU A 215 5.29 -5.67 -12.98
CA LEU A 215 4.88 -6.49 -14.12
C LEU A 215 5.07 -7.99 -13.90
N ARG A 216 6.19 -8.40 -13.28
CA ARG A 216 6.61 -9.80 -13.17
C ARG A 216 6.23 -10.46 -11.85
N ASP A 217 6.01 -9.67 -10.80
CA ASP A 217 5.75 -10.18 -9.46
C ASP A 217 4.37 -9.77 -8.95
N PHE A 218 4.10 -8.45 -8.84
CA PHE A 218 2.85 -7.94 -8.28
C PHE A 218 1.61 -8.32 -9.11
N LEU A 219 1.59 -7.99 -10.40
CA LEU A 219 0.42 -8.26 -11.26
C LEU A 219 0.09 -9.77 -11.33
N PRO A 220 1.04 -10.69 -11.58
CA PRO A 220 0.72 -12.12 -11.60
C PRO A 220 0.24 -12.68 -10.26
N LYS A 221 0.72 -12.13 -9.14
CA LYS A 221 0.35 -12.58 -7.78
C LYS A 221 -0.94 -11.97 -7.26
N ILE A 222 -1.27 -10.74 -7.64
CA ILE A 222 -2.38 -9.98 -7.05
C ILE A 222 -3.51 -9.80 -8.04
N ALA A 223 -3.25 -9.18 -9.19
CA ALA A 223 -4.29 -8.68 -10.10
C ALA A 223 -4.22 -9.34 -11.49
N LEU A 224 -3.97 -10.65 -11.53
CA LEU A 224 -3.94 -11.38 -12.79
C LEU A 224 -5.38 -11.62 -13.28
N ALA A 225 -5.80 -10.88 -14.30
CA ALA A 225 -7.11 -11.09 -14.91
C ALA A 225 -7.19 -12.48 -15.58
N ALA A 226 -8.32 -13.17 -15.42
CA ALA A 226 -8.54 -14.52 -15.97
C ALA A 226 -8.48 -14.60 -17.51
N ARG A 227 -8.66 -13.47 -18.21
CA ARG A 227 -8.58 -13.42 -19.67
C ARG A 227 -7.11 -13.33 -20.11
N LYS A 228 -6.64 -14.34 -20.84
CA LYS A 228 -5.39 -14.21 -21.63
C LYS A 228 -5.52 -12.98 -22.53
N PRO A 229 -4.48 -12.12 -22.66
CA PRO A 229 -4.53 -11.05 -23.64
C PRO A 229 -4.80 -11.66 -25.01
N GLU A 230 -5.86 -11.21 -25.68
CA GLU A 230 -6.00 -11.48 -27.12
C GLU A 230 -4.82 -10.85 -27.86
N PRO A 231 -4.37 -11.45 -28.98
CA PRO A 231 -3.30 -10.90 -29.78
C PRO A 231 -3.61 -9.44 -30.14
N GLU A 232 -2.57 -8.63 -30.09
CA GLU A 232 -2.58 -7.17 -30.24
C GLU A 232 -3.20 -6.73 -31.57
N ASN A 233 -4.52 -6.56 -31.61
CA ASN A 233 -5.14 -5.64 -32.53
C ASN A 233 -5.06 -4.24 -31.92
N VAL A 234 -3.95 -3.60 -32.23
CA VAL A 234 -3.59 -2.21 -31.94
C VAL A 234 -4.67 -1.29 -32.51
N GLY A 235 -5.51 -0.73 -31.65
CA GLY A 235 -6.49 0.28 -32.04
C GLY A 235 -7.33 0.82 -30.88
N THR A 236 -7.85 -0.05 -30.01
CA THR A 236 -8.73 0.38 -28.91
C THR A 236 -8.65 -0.58 -27.71
N ARG A 237 -7.55 -0.56 -26.95
CA ARG A 237 -7.57 -1.21 -25.64
C ARG A 237 -8.52 -0.41 -24.75
N THR A 238 -9.62 -1.00 -24.29
CA THR A 238 -10.46 -0.35 -23.29
C THR A 238 -9.60 -0.09 -22.05
N LEU A 239 -9.51 1.18 -21.64
CA LEU A 239 -8.82 1.59 -20.42
C LEU A 239 -9.85 1.90 -19.32
N PRO A 240 -9.50 1.68 -18.05
CA PRO A 240 -10.30 2.23 -16.95
C PRO A 240 -10.20 3.76 -16.97
N THR A 241 -11.22 4.43 -16.41
CA THR A 241 -11.06 5.83 -16.02
C THR A 241 -10.17 5.93 -14.79
N ASP A 242 -9.69 7.13 -14.50
CA ASP A 242 -8.88 7.38 -13.30
C ASP A 242 -9.66 7.09 -12.00
N SER A 243 -10.94 7.44 -11.96
CA SER A 243 -11.83 7.16 -10.82
C SER A 243 -11.97 5.67 -10.57
N GLU A 244 -12.19 4.88 -11.63
CA GLU A 244 -12.32 3.43 -11.53
C GLU A 244 -11.02 2.77 -11.08
N TRP A 245 -9.88 3.20 -11.62
CA TRP A 245 -8.57 2.66 -11.25
C TRP A 245 -8.22 2.97 -9.80
N VAL A 246 -8.39 4.23 -9.38
CA VAL A 246 -8.18 4.63 -7.98
C VAL A 246 -9.11 3.86 -7.06
N MET A 247 -10.39 3.70 -7.42
CA MET A 247 -11.34 2.93 -6.63
C MET A 247 -10.89 1.47 -6.45
N ALA A 248 -10.42 0.83 -7.53
CA ALA A 248 -9.93 -0.54 -7.45
C ALA A 248 -8.66 -0.67 -6.58
N MET A 249 -7.73 0.28 -6.68
CA MET A 249 -6.54 0.34 -5.83
C MET A 249 -6.88 0.65 -4.36
N GLN A 250 -7.90 1.46 -4.11
CA GLN A 250 -8.45 1.77 -2.79
C GLN A 250 -9.24 0.61 -2.17
N CYS A 251 -9.76 -0.33 -2.96
CA CYS A 251 -10.23 -1.61 -2.42
C CYS A 251 -9.06 -2.49 -2.00
N LEU A 252 -8.00 -2.48 -2.81
CA LEU A 252 -6.89 -3.42 -2.70
C LEU A 252 -6.01 -3.15 -1.47
N TRP A 253 -5.34 -2.00 -1.39
CA TRP A 253 -4.32 -1.82 -0.36
C TRP A 253 -4.89 -1.83 1.07
N PRO A 254 -5.99 -1.12 1.42
CA PRO A 254 -6.52 -1.12 2.78
C PRO A 254 -7.16 -2.46 3.12
N GLY A 255 -7.82 -3.10 2.15
CA GLY A 255 -8.43 -4.42 2.32
C GLY A 255 -7.41 -5.53 2.59
N MET A 256 -6.16 -5.34 2.16
CA MET A 256 -5.06 -6.28 2.41
C MET A 256 -4.37 -6.07 3.77
N GLN A 257 -4.64 -4.96 4.47
CA GLN A 257 -3.98 -4.66 5.74
C GLN A 257 -4.50 -5.51 6.90
N ARG A 258 -3.59 -5.86 7.79
CA ARG A 258 -3.88 -6.55 9.06
C ARG A 258 -4.15 -5.52 10.16
N GLN A 259 -4.89 -5.96 11.17
CA GLN A 259 -5.05 -5.19 12.41
C GLN A 259 -3.80 -5.19 13.28
N SER A 260 -3.00 -6.28 13.20
CA SER A 260 -1.74 -6.40 13.92
C SER A 260 -0.70 -7.22 13.15
N TYR A 261 0.57 -6.96 13.46
CA TYR A 261 1.73 -7.53 12.79
C TYR A 261 2.75 -8.04 13.79
N GLU A 262 3.39 -9.15 13.47
CA GLU A 262 4.60 -9.58 14.17
C GLU A 262 5.81 -9.05 13.40
N LEU A 263 6.43 -7.99 13.90
CA LEU A 263 7.50 -7.31 13.15
C LEU A 263 8.80 -8.11 13.12
N ASN A 264 9.17 -8.69 14.25
CA ASN A 264 10.41 -9.42 14.48
C ASN A 264 10.26 -10.28 15.74
N GLU A 265 11.34 -10.88 16.24
CA GLU A 265 11.34 -11.76 17.41
C GLU A 265 10.82 -11.12 18.70
N ASN A 266 10.95 -9.79 18.86
CA ASN A 266 10.44 -9.07 20.03
C ASN A 266 8.91 -8.99 20.11
N PHE A 267 8.21 -9.27 19.00
CA PHE A 267 6.77 -9.06 18.87
C PHE A 267 5.99 -10.33 18.53
N GLN A 268 6.59 -11.51 18.69
CA GLN A 268 5.89 -12.78 18.42
C GLN A 268 4.72 -13.02 19.37
N GLU A 269 4.92 -12.81 20.66
CA GLU A 269 3.87 -13.04 21.67
C GLU A 269 2.86 -11.90 21.74
N LYS A 270 3.29 -10.69 21.37
CA LYS A 270 2.48 -9.48 21.40
C LYS A 270 2.63 -8.71 20.09
N PRO A 271 1.86 -9.11 19.05
CA PRO A 271 1.82 -8.42 17.78
C PRO A 271 1.51 -6.93 17.96
N VAL A 272 2.08 -6.09 17.10
CA VAL A 272 1.90 -4.64 17.16
C VAL A 272 0.69 -4.23 16.34
N ASP A 273 -0.11 -3.30 16.87
CA ASP A 273 -1.26 -2.74 16.17
C ASP A 273 -0.89 -1.49 15.34
N SER A 274 -1.85 -0.97 14.57
CA SER A 274 -1.64 0.23 13.73
C SER A 274 -1.27 1.46 14.56
N ALA A 275 -1.88 1.66 15.74
CA ALA A 275 -1.63 2.83 16.57
C ALA A 275 -0.17 2.85 17.08
N GLN A 276 0.37 1.69 17.45
CA GLN A 276 1.77 1.57 17.83
C GLN A 276 2.72 1.84 16.66
N LEU A 277 2.37 1.39 15.45
CA LEU A 277 3.16 1.64 14.24
C LEU A 277 3.12 3.11 13.80
N GLU A 278 1.98 3.79 13.98
CA GLU A 278 1.79 5.22 13.73
C GLU A 278 2.57 6.08 14.73
N ALA A 279 2.69 5.64 15.99
CA ALA A 279 3.45 6.33 17.03
C ALA A 279 4.96 6.46 16.69
N LEU A 280 5.50 5.54 15.88
CA LEU A 280 6.91 5.46 15.48
C LEU A 280 7.22 6.25 14.19
N THR A 281 6.55 7.37 14.03
CA THR A 281 6.68 8.28 12.89
C THR A 281 6.86 9.72 13.34
N GLY A 282 7.16 10.62 12.42
CA GLY A 282 7.30 12.04 12.75
C GLY A 282 6.03 12.65 13.35
N ALA A 283 4.85 12.17 12.96
CA ALA A 283 3.58 12.59 13.56
C ALA A 283 3.33 11.94 14.94
N GLY A 284 3.77 10.69 15.11
CA GLY A 284 3.61 9.92 16.35
C GLY A 284 4.58 10.32 17.47
N GLY A 285 5.72 10.91 17.12
CA GLY A 285 6.67 11.53 18.06
C GLY A 285 7.63 10.56 18.76
N ILE A 286 7.51 9.24 18.56
CA ILE A 286 8.48 8.25 19.05
C ILE A 286 9.54 8.02 17.96
N VAL A 287 10.38 9.03 17.77
CA VAL A 287 11.46 9.03 16.78
C VAL A 287 12.76 9.56 17.39
N PRO A 288 13.94 9.03 17.04
CA PRO A 288 14.18 7.98 16.03
C PRO A 288 13.61 6.60 16.38
N VAL A 289 13.39 5.76 15.38
CA VAL A 289 12.84 4.41 15.58
C VAL A 289 13.77 3.61 16.51
N PRO A 290 13.28 2.96 17.59
CA PRO A 290 14.13 2.15 18.45
C PRO A 290 14.59 0.87 17.75
N SER A 291 15.84 0.47 17.94
CA SER A 291 16.49 -0.64 17.22
C SER A 291 15.78 -2.00 17.34
N ASN A 292 15.05 -2.25 18.43
CA ASN A 292 14.26 -3.46 18.61
C ASN A 292 12.94 -3.47 17.81
N TRP A 293 12.58 -2.38 17.13
CA TRP A 293 11.40 -2.25 16.24
C TRP A 293 11.74 -2.39 14.75
N ILE A 294 12.99 -2.68 14.41
CA ILE A 294 13.40 -2.92 13.02
C ILE A 294 12.63 -4.12 12.47
N ILE A 295 12.05 -3.97 11.28
CA ILE A 295 11.22 -5.01 10.67
C ILE A 295 12.10 -6.15 10.16
N ASP A 296 11.70 -7.38 10.48
CA ASP A 296 12.23 -8.57 9.83
C ASP A 296 11.40 -8.89 8.58
N TRP A 297 11.91 -8.46 7.41
CA TRP A 297 11.22 -8.64 6.13
C TRP A 297 10.94 -10.10 5.76
N ARG A 298 11.63 -11.08 6.37
CA ARG A 298 11.35 -12.52 6.22
C ARG A 298 9.95 -12.90 6.70
N ARG A 299 9.33 -12.08 7.56
CA ARG A 299 7.95 -12.24 8.03
C ARG A 299 6.91 -11.65 7.07
N PHE A 300 7.32 -10.95 6.02
CA PHE A 300 6.43 -10.20 5.12
C PHE A 300 6.54 -10.64 3.66
N PHE A 301 7.62 -11.32 3.29
CA PHE A 301 7.89 -11.83 1.94
C PHE A 301 8.41 -13.26 1.99
N SER A 302 7.97 -14.10 1.05
CA SER A 302 8.47 -15.48 0.92
C SER A 302 9.78 -15.49 0.14
N PHE A 303 10.89 -15.73 0.83
CA PHE A 303 12.23 -15.84 0.23
C PHE A 303 12.51 -17.30 -0.16
N ARG A 304 13.01 -17.54 -1.38
CA ARG A 304 13.27 -18.90 -1.90
C ARG A 304 14.32 -19.69 -1.11
N SER A 305 15.25 -19.00 -0.43
CA SER A 305 16.30 -19.60 0.40
C SER A 305 15.79 -20.09 1.75
N ILE A 306 14.58 -19.67 2.14
CA ILE A 306 13.94 -20.12 3.37
C ILE A 306 13.24 -21.45 3.06
N SER A 307 13.74 -22.54 3.62
CA SER A 307 13.07 -23.85 3.53
C SER A 307 11.66 -23.73 4.10
N THR A 308 10.69 -24.47 3.54
CA THR A 308 9.29 -24.49 4.01
C THR A 308 9.15 -24.71 5.53
N GLY A 309 10.06 -25.44 6.16
CA GLY A 309 10.07 -25.63 7.62
C GLY A 309 10.51 -24.43 8.47
N TYR A 310 11.09 -23.38 7.88
CA TYR A 310 11.48 -22.15 8.58
C TYR A 310 10.38 -21.09 8.50
N GLU A 311 9.53 -21.09 7.46
CA GLU A 311 8.26 -20.34 7.47
C GLU A 311 7.28 -20.88 8.53
N GLU A 312 7.40 -22.16 8.92
CA GLU A 312 6.65 -22.72 10.05
C GLU A 312 7.25 -22.35 11.41
N ALA A 313 8.56 -22.10 11.47
CA ALA A 313 9.28 -21.68 12.69
C ALA A 313 9.20 -20.16 12.94
N ILE A 314 9.03 -19.37 11.89
CA ILE A 314 8.82 -17.92 11.94
C ILE A 314 7.37 -17.63 11.55
N HIS A 315 6.57 -17.11 12.48
CA HIS A 315 5.22 -16.72 12.14
C HIS A 315 5.20 -15.62 11.06
N PHE A 316 4.52 -15.93 9.96
CA PHE A 316 4.54 -15.19 8.71
C PHE A 316 3.28 -14.32 8.55
N ASN A 317 3.45 -13.01 8.39
CA ASN A 317 2.34 -12.09 8.21
C ASN A 317 1.73 -12.25 6.81
N ARG A 318 0.44 -12.60 6.77
CA ARG A 318 -0.36 -12.70 5.55
C ARG A 318 -1.36 -11.55 5.46
N CYS A 319 -1.74 -11.14 4.26
CA CYS A 319 -2.76 -10.10 4.09
C CYS A 319 -4.10 -10.54 4.67
N THR A 320 -4.93 -9.57 5.06
CA THR A 320 -6.37 -9.83 5.26
C THR A 320 -7.00 -10.16 3.91
N LYS A 321 -8.06 -10.96 3.91
CA LYS A 321 -8.86 -11.22 2.70
C LYS A 321 -9.70 -10.00 2.34
N LEU A 322 -9.80 -9.72 1.04
CA LEU A 322 -10.66 -8.68 0.50
C LEU A 322 -12.12 -9.04 0.75
N ASP A 323 -12.69 -8.43 1.78
CA ASP A 323 -14.04 -8.66 2.28
C ASP A 323 -14.66 -7.32 2.71
N PRO A 324 -15.86 -6.96 2.21
CA PRO A 324 -16.45 -5.65 2.45
C PRO A 324 -16.79 -5.42 3.93
N MET A 325 -17.19 -6.46 4.67
CA MET A 325 -17.53 -6.35 6.10
C MET A 325 -16.26 -6.24 6.94
N ALA A 326 -15.22 -7.02 6.62
CA ALA A 326 -13.94 -6.91 7.30
C ALA A 326 -13.31 -5.51 7.12
N ALA A 327 -13.37 -4.97 5.90
CA ALA A 327 -12.86 -3.63 5.62
C ALA A 327 -13.66 -2.53 6.34
N ALA A 328 -15.00 -2.63 6.36
CA ALA A 328 -15.85 -1.66 7.06
C ALA A 328 -15.63 -1.70 8.58
N ALA A 329 -15.50 -2.88 9.17
CA ALA A 329 -15.22 -3.04 10.59
C ALA A 329 -13.83 -2.49 10.99
N ALA A 330 -12.84 -2.57 10.10
CA ALA A 330 -11.50 -2.07 10.36
C ALA A 330 -11.37 -0.55 10.16
N ASN A 331 -12.01 0.02 9.13
CA ASN A 331 -11.91 1.44 8.84
C ASN A 331 -13.23 2.00 8.23
N PRO A 332 -14.24 2.26 9.08
CA PRO A 332 -15.56 2.68 8.61
C PRO A 332 -15.54 4.05 7.94
N GLU A 333 -14.71 4.99 8.39
CA GLU A 333 -14.62 6.33 7.80
C GLU A 333 -14.10 6.28 6.36
N PHE A 334 -13.06 5.48 6.12
CA PHE A 334 -12.53 5.24 4.78
C PHE A 334 -13.58 4.60 3.87
N VAL A 335 -14.27 3.55 4.33
CA VAL A 335 -15.30 2.86 3.56
C VAL A 335 -16.45 3.79 3.22
N SER A 336 -16.92 4.59 4.17
CA SER A 336 -17.96 5.59 3.93
C SER A 336 -17.55 6.60 2.86
N SER A 337 -16.31 7.09 2.89
CA SER A 337 -15.77 7.98 1.86
C SER A 337 -15.72 7.32 0.47
N ALA A 338 -15.24 6.08 0.39
CA ALA A 338 -15.14 5.32 -0.85
C ALA A 338 -16.52 5.01 -1.47
N ILE A 339 -17.49 4.61 -0.64
CA ILE A 339 -18.88 4.39 -1.06
C ILE A 339 -19.50 5.70 -1.54
N LYS A 340 -19.32 6.80 -0.79
CA LYS A 340 -19.81 8.12 -1.18
C LYS A 340 -19.25 8.56 -2.54
N SER A 341 -17.96 8.34 -2.77
CA SER A 341 -17.30 8.63 -4.06
C SER A 341 -17.93 7.82 -5.21
N SER A 342 -18.11 6.52 -4.98
CA SER A 342 -18.73 5.59 -5.94
C SER A 342 -20.18 5.98 -6.29
N LEU A 343 -20.93 6.55 -5.34
CA LEU A 343 -22.32 6.97 -5.52
C LEU A 343 -22.49 8.25 -6.37
N SER A 344 -21.40 8.85 -6.88
CA SER A 344 -21.48 9.98 -7.81
C SER A 344 -22.04 9.61 -9.20
N GLY A 345 -22.16 8.31 -9.50
CA GLY A 345 -22.83 7.79 -10.70
C GLY A 345 -21.93 7.62 -11.93
N ILE A 346 -20.66 7.99 -11.84
CA ILE A 346 -19.66 7.80 -12.90
C ILE A 346 -19.24 6.31 -13.00
N ASP A 347 -19.19 5.63 -11.87
CA ASP A 347 -18.53 4.33 -11.71
C ASP A 347 -19.54 3.17 -11.58
N ASN A 348 -20.46 3.01 -12.54
CA ASN A 348 -21.46 1.93 -12.50
C ASN A 348 -20.86 0.55 -12.89
N PRO A 349 -20.88 -0.48 -12.02
CA PRO A 349 -20.20 -1.76 -12.29
C PRO A 349 -20.65 -2.47 -13.57
N ASP A 350 -21.96 -2.48 -13.87
CA ASP A 350 -22.49 -3.16 -15.07
C ASP A 350 -22.02 -2.46 -16.35
N ARG A 351 -22.00 -1.12 -16.34
CA ARG A 351 -21.49 -0.32 -17.48
C ARG A 351 -20.00 -0.55 -17.69
N ILE A 352 -19.24 -0.62 -16.60
CA ILE A 352 -17.79 -0.88 -16.66
C ILE A 352 -17.55 -2.30 -17.20
N CYS A 353 -18.27 -3.30 -16.67
CA CYS A 353 -18.23 -4.67 -17.19
C CYS A 353 -18.55 -4.72 -18.68
N ALA A 354 -19.63 -4.09 -19.12
CA ALA A 354 -20.01 -4.02 -20.53
C ALA A 354 -18.91 -3.36 -21.39
N ARG A 355 -18.28 -2.29 -20.91
CA ARG A 355 -17.17 -1.59 -21.61
C ARG A 355 -15.93 -2.48 -21.78
N PHE A 356 -15.66 -3.36 -20.81
CA PHE A 356 -14.58 -4.36 -20.88
C PHE A 356 -15.00 -5.69 -21.52
N GLY A 357 -16.27 -5.86 -21.90
CA GLY A 357 -16.79 -7.12 -22.43
C GLY A 357 -16.84 -8.26 -21.40
N LEU A 358 -17.05 -7.92 -20.13
CA LEU A 358 -17.15 -8.84 -19.01
C LEU A 358 -18.62 -9.05 -18.61
N ALA A 359 -18.91 -10.23 -18.06
CA ALA A 359 -20.19 -10.49 -17.42
C ALA A 359 -20.16 -9.96 -15.98
N PRO A 360 -21.12 -9.12 -15.55
CA PRO A 360 -21.20 -8.69 -14.15
C PRO A 360 -21.59 -9.84 -13.23
N LEU A 361 -21.35 -9.70 -11.92
CA LEU A 361 -21.84 -10.62 -10.90
C LEU A 361 -23.35 -10.82 -11.02
N SER A 362 -23.79 -12.08 -11.02
CA SER A 362 -25.22 -12.37 -11.14
C SER A 362 -26.00 -11.93 -9.91
N GLU A 363 -27.21 -11.41 -10.12
CA GLU A 363 -28.12 -11.00 -9.04
C GLU A 363 -28.38 -12.13 -8.04
N GLN A 364 -28.43 -13.38 -8.51
CA GLN A 364 -28.58 -14.56 -7.67
C GLN A 364 -27.39 -14.73 -6.70
N LYS A 365 -26.15 -14.56 -7.18
CA LYS A 365 -24.96 -14.64 -6.32
C LYS A 365 -24.95 -13.51 -5.29
N ILE A 366 -25.28 -12.29 -5.72
CA ILE A 366 -25.34 -11.12 -4.82
C ILE A 366 -26.38 -11.34 -3.72
N ARG A 367 -27.60 -11.78 -4.07
CA ARG A 367 -28.68 -12.04 -3.11
C ARG A 367 -28.37 -13.18 -2.15
N ALA A 368 -27.65 -14.22 -2.61
CA ALA A 368 -27.25 -15.33 -1.76
C ALA A 368 -26.14 -14.94 -0.78
N ALA A 369 -25.31 -13.94 -1.12
CA ALA A 369 -24.15 -13.54 -0.34
C ALA A 369 -24.45 -12.44 0.69
N LEU A 370 -25.37 -11.52 0.39
CA LEU A 370 -25.61 -10.33 1.21
C LEU A 370 -26.88 -10.46 2.06
N PRO A 371 -26.91 -9.87 3.27
CA PRO A 371 -28.10 -9.88 4.11
C PRO A 371 -29.19 -8.97 3.53
N ASP A 372 -30.47 -9.30 3.79
CA ASP A 372 -31.63 -8.57 3.27
C ASP A 372 -31.60 -7.07 3.59
N ALA A 373 -31.12 -6.70 4.78
CA ALA A 373 -30.97 -5.30 5.18
C ALA A 373 -30.01 -4.53 4.26
N LEU A 374 -28.89 -5.14 3.88
CA LEU A 374 -27.92 -4.53 2.98
C LEU A 374 -28.47 -4.45 1.55
N LEU A 375 -29.17 -5.49 1.09
CA LEU A 375 -29.84 -5.48 -0.22
C LEU A 375 -30.90 -4.39 -0.33
N ALA A 376 -31.65 -4.14 0.76
CA ALA A 376 -32.61 -3.06 0.85
C ALA A 376 -31.92 -1.70 0.74
N GLU A 377 -30.83 -1.48 1.47
CA GLU A 377 -30.08 -0.21 1.43
C GLU A 377 -29.42 0.05 0.06
N ILE A 378 -28.85 -0.98 -0.57
CA ILE A 378 -28.36 -0.90 -1.96
C ILE A 378 -29.50 -0.52 -2.91
N SER A 379 -30.72 -1.03 -2.67
CA SER A 379 -31.89 -0.69 -3.49
C SER A 379 -32.32 0.76 -3.31
N LEU A 380 -32.12 1.36 -2.15
CA LEU A 380 -32.38 2.79 -1.88
C LEU A 380 -31.34 3.71 -2.54
N CYS A 381 -30.17 3.18 -2.89
CA CYS A 381 -29.17 3.90 -3.66
C CYS A 381 -29.59 4.10 -5.13
N ARG A 382 -30.67 3.43 -5.58
CA ARG A 382 -31.15 3.47 -6.97
C ARG A 382 -31.74 4.84 -7.35
N ASN A 383 -31.16 5.52 -8.34
CA ASN A 383 -31.65 6.74 -8.94
C ASN A 383 -32.59 6.42 -10.13
N ASP A 384 -33.84 6.08 -9.82
CA ASP A 384 -35.08 6.24 -10.63
C ASP A 384 -35.11 5.92 -12.16
N THR A 385 -34.08 5.34 -12.79
CA THR A 385 -34.11 5.01 -14.23
C THR A 385 -33.41 3.69 -14.60
N ARG A 386 -34.21 2.61 -14.68
CA ARG A 386 -34.08 1.43 -15.57
C ARG A 386 -32.67 0.83 -15.82
N SER A 387 -31.85 0.61 -14.80
CA SER A 387 -30.72 -0.33 -14.87
C SER A 387 -30.59 -1.14 -13.58
N ASN A 388 -30.18 -2.40 -13.68
CA ASN A 388 -30.31 -3.39 -12.61
C ASN A 388 -29.13 -3.48 -11.62
N SER A 389 -28.08 -2.67 -11.72
CA SER A 389 -27.08 -2.56 -10.64
C SER A 389 -26.66 -1.11 -10.42
N GLU A 390 -27.06 -0.55 -9.28
CA GLU A 390 -26.56 0.72 -8.73
C GLU A 390 -25.75 0.44 -7.45
N MET A 391 -25.10 -0.73 -7.41
CA MET A 391 -24.18 -1.07 -6.33
C MET A 391 -22.98 -0.11 -6.42
N PRO A 392 -22.58 0.54 -5.32
CA PRO A 392 -21.35 1.32 -5.29
C PRO A 392 -20.17 0.47 -5.79
N LEU A 393 -19.34 1.02 -6.69
CA LEU A 393 -18.20 0.29 -7.25
C LEU A 393 -17.31 -0.34 -6.18
N TRP A 394 -17.02 0.40 -5.11
CA TRP A 394 -16.26 -0.13 -3.97
C TRP A 394 -16.84 -1.46 -3.45
N LEU A 395 -18.14 -1.49 -3.17
CA LEU A 395 -18.82 -2.67 -2.63
C LEU A 395 -18.84 -3.80 -3.66
N TYR A 396 -19.06 -3.48 -4.93
CA TYR A 396 -19.03 -4.46 -6.01
C TYR A 396 -17.67 -5.15 -6.09
N LEU A 397 -16.57 -4.39 -6.11
CA LEU A 397 -15.21 -4.94 -6.25
C LEU A 397 -14.81 -5.81 -5.05
N MET A 398 -15.18 -5.40 -3.83
CA MET A 398 -14.93 -6.18 -2.61
C MET A 398 -15.77 -7.48 -2.59
N LEU A 399 -17.04 -7.41 -3.01
CA LEU A 399 -17.90 -8.59 -3.13
C LEU A 399 -17.41 -9.54 -4.22
N GLU A 400 -16.97 -9.01 -5.36
CA GLU A 400 -16.40 -9.80 -6.46
C GLU A 400 -15.15 -10.56 -6.01
N ALA A 401 -14.25 -9.90 -5.28
CA ALA A 401 -13.07 -10.54 -4.70
C ALA A 401 -13.45 -11.67 -3.73
N ALA A 402 -14.39 -11.41 -2.82
CA ALA A 402 -14.87 -12.40 -1.85
C ALA A 402 -15.51 -13.62 -2.54
N LEU A 403 -16.36 -13.41 -3.54
CA LEU A 403 -17.14 -14.49 -4.18
C LEU A 403 -16.36 -15.27 -5.25
N GLU A 404 -15.50 -14.62 -6.02
CA GLU A 404 -14.78 -15.27 -7.12
C GLU A 404 -13.42 -15.84 -6.68
N GLN A 405 -12.76 -15.20 -5.73
CA GLN A 405 -11.38 -15.50 -5.34
C GLN A 405 -11.24 -15.85 -3.85
N ASN A 406 -12.36 -16.02 -3.13
CA ASN A 406 -12.38 -16.20 -1.67
C ASN A 406 -11.57 -15.09 -0.96
N GLY A 407 -11.66 -13.86 -1.47
CA GLY A 407 -10.97 -12.66 -0.97
C GLY A 407 -9.44 -12.67 -1.10
N ASN A 408 -8.83 -13.68 -1.72
CA ASN A 408 -7.36 -13.75 -1.83
C ASN A 408 -6.79 -12.72 -2.80
N ARG A 409 -7.59 -12.34 -3.81
CA ARG A 409 -7.24 -11.47 -4.94
C ARG A 409 -8.49 -10.72 -5.41
N PRO A 410 -8.34 -9.59 -6.12
CA PRO A 410 -9.45 -8.97 -6.83
C PRO A 410 -10.17 -9.95 -7.75
N GLY A 411 -11.48 -9.78 -7.87
CA GLY A 411 -12.29 -10.51 -8.84
C GLY A 411 -12.00 -10.09 -10.29
N THR A 412 -12.77 -10.63 -11.22
CA THR A 412 -12.53 -10.47 -12.66
C THR A 412 -12.49 -9.01 -13.11
N LEU A 413 -13.46 -8.19 -12.71
CA LEU A 413 -13.49 -6.76 -13.04
C LEU A 413 -12.36 -6.02 -12.33
N GLY A 414 -12.20 -6.23 -11.01
CA GLY A 414 -11.17 -5.56 -10.23
C GLY A 414 -9.76 -5.79 -10.77
N ALA A 415 -9.43 -7.05 -11.07
CA ALA A 415 -8.15 -7.41 -11.67
C ALA A 415 -7.97 -6.77 -13.06
N THR A 416 -9.03 -6.71 -13.88
CA THR A 416 -9.00 -6.09 -15.21
C THR A 416 -8.73 -4.58 -15.12
N ILE A 417 -9.41 -3.87 -14.21
CA ILE A 417 -9.20 -2.43 -13.98
C ILE A 417 -7.75 -2.18 -13.53
N ILE A 418 -7.29 -2.89 -12.50
CA ILE A 418 -5.94 -2.70 -11.93
C ILE A 418 -4.88 -2.98 -13.00
N GLN A 419 -4.98 -4.12 -13.69
CA GLN A 419 -4.00 -4.54 -14.68
C GLN A 419 -3.95 -3.59 -15.89
N ASN A 420 -5.10 -3.19 -16.43
CA ASN A 420 -5.13 -2.29 -17.58
C ASN A 420 -4.69 -0.87 -17.22
N GLY A 421 -5.06 -0.37 -16.03
CA GLY A 421 -4.61 0.94 -15.56
C GLY A 421 -3.10 0.95 -15.33
N ILE A 422 -2.53 -0.03 -14.62
CA ILE A 422 -1.07 -0.13 -14.45
C ILE A 422 -0.35 -0.19 -15.80
N LYS A 423 -0.86 -0.98 -16.76
CA LYS A 423 -0.25 -1.05 -18.09
C LYS A 423 -0.33 0.27 -18.86
N ALA A 424 -1.41 1.03 -18.70
CA ALA A 424 -1.52 2.36 -19.30
C ALA A 424 -0.52 3.35 -18.67
N LEU A 425 -0.46 3.36 -17.33
CA LEU A 425 0.50 4.16 -16.55
C LEU A 425 1.94 3.90 -16.95
N LEU A 426 2.27 2.64 -17.23
CA LEU A 426 3.58 2.27 -17.72
C LEU A 426 3.76 2.69 -19.18
N ARG A 427 2.83 2.45 -20.10
CA ARG A 427 3.02 2.76 -21.53
C ARG A 427 3.17 4.24 -21.86
N ASP A 428 2.47 5.11 -21.12
CA ASP A 428 2.51 6.55 -21.34
C ASP A 428 3.77 7.19 -20.73
N ASP A 429 4.66 6.39 -20.12
CA ASP A 429 5.93 6.83 -19.57
C ASP A 429 7.05 6.76 -20.64
N ALA A 430 7.72 7.87 -20.90
CA ALA A 430 8.90 7.89 -21.76
C ALA A 430 10.08 7.13 -21.13
N GLU A 431 10.05 6.93 -19.80
CA GLU A 431 10.99 6.13 -19.01
C GLU A 431 10.51 4.67 -18.83
N SER A 432 9.42 4.27 -19.51
CA SER A 432 8.79 2.96 -19.35
C SER A 432 9.67 1.78 -19.74
N ALA A 433 9.73 0.80 -18.85
CA ALA A 433 10.44 -0.45 -19.03
C ALA A 433 9.82 -1.44 -20.04
N GLU A 434 8.80 -1.06 -20.83
CA GLU A 434 8.47 -1.82 -22.05
C GLU A 434 9.59 -1.71 -23.10
N LEU A 435 10.51 -0.74 -23.00
CA LEU A 435 11.36 -0.34 -24.14
C LEU A 435 12.87 -0.57 -24.06
N ASP A 436 13.56 -0.59 -22.92
CA ASP A 436 14.94 -1.14 -22.75
C ASP A 436 15.52 -0.72 -21.38
N LEU A 437 16.63 -1.35 -20.95
CA LEU A 437 17.47 -0.84 -19.86
C LEU A 437 18.01 0.56 -20.22
N PRO A 438 18.07 1.52 -19.27
CA PRO A 438 18.63 2.85 -19.50
C PRO A 438 20.05 2.76 -20.08
N ASP A 439 20.35 3.59 -21.08
CA ASP A 439 21.68 3.64 -21.69
C ASP A 439 22.57 4.68 -20.98
N PHE A 440 23.75 4.27 -20.54
CA PHE A 440 24.70 5.15 -19.84
C PHE A 440 26.16 4.70 -20.08
N PRO A 441 27.15 5.61 -19.98
CA PRO A 441 28.56 5.26 -20.13
C PRO A 441 29.02 4.22 -19.09
N GLY A 442 29.71 3.16 -19.52
CA GLY A 442 30.15 2.07 -18.65
C GLY A 442 29.07 1.01 -18.38
N ARG A 443 27.97 1.02 -19.13
CA ARG A 443 26.85 0.09 -18.98
C ARG A 443 27.28 -1.37 -19.01
N ALA A 444 28.07 -1.82 -19.99
CA ALA A 444 28.43 -3.24 -20.09
C ALA A 444 29.19 -3.76 -18.85
N GLU A 445 30.02 -2.91 -18.25
CA GLU A 445 30.81 -3.20 -17.06
C GLU A 445 29.93 -3.20 -15.80
N VAL A 446 29.02 -2.24 -15.69
CA VAL A 446 28.07 -2.13 -14.56
C VAL A 446 27.00 -3.24 -14.62
N LEU A 447 26.61 -3.68 -15.82
CA LEU A 447 25.70 -4.81 -16.04
C LEU A 447 26.35 -6.20 -15.85
N SER A 448 27.44 -6.30 -15.07
CA SER A 448 28.01 -7.58 -14.65
C SER A 448 27.80 -7.90 -13.15
N LEU A 449 27.19 -6.98 -12.39
CA LEU A 449 27.04 -7.10 -10.93
C LEU A 449 25.58 -7.41 -10.52
N PRO A 450 25.32 -8.18 -9.45
CA PRO A 450 23.94 -8.45 -8.97
C PRO A 450 23.19 -7.14 -8.71
N LEU A 451 21.93 -6.99 -9.15
CA LEU A 451 21.12 -5.73 -9.15
C LEU A 451 21.38 -4.76 -10.30
N THR A 452 22.50 -4.89 -10.98
CA THR A 452 22.79 -4.07 -12.14
C THR A 452 23.02 -4.91 -13.37
N ASP A 453 23.03 -6.25 -13.31
CA ASP A 453 23.42 -7.20 -14.38
C ASP A 453 22.55 -7.22 -15.66
N GLY A 454 21.69 -6.22 -15.82
CA GLY A 454 20.69 -6.16 -16.87
C GLY A 454 19.57 -7.19 -16.70
N VAL A 455 19.59 -7.99 -15.64
CA VAL A 455 18.52 -8.91 -15.30
C VAL A 455 17.77 -8.34 -14.10
N PRO A 456 16.50 -7.94 -14.25
CA PRO A 456 15.77 -7.39 -13.12
C PRO A 456 15.50 -8.49 -12.10
N ALA A 457 15.37 -8.09 -10.83
CA ALA A 457 14.88 -8.99 -9.80
C ALA A 457 13.55 -9.62 -10.24
N ARG A 458 13.40 -10.94 -10.06
CA ARG A 458 12.18 -11.66 -10.48
C ARG A 458 11.06 -11.49 -9.47
N SER A 459 11.38 -11.07 -8.24
CA SER A 459 10.42 -10.72 -7.20
C SER A 459 10.95 -9.65 -6.26
N LEU A 460 10.05 -9.02 -5.52
CA LEU A 460 10.41 -8.08 -4.45
C LEU A 460 11.22 -8.75 -3.34
N ALA A 461 10.95 -10.03 -3.03
CA ALA A 461 11.75 -10.80 -2.08
C ALA A 461 13.20 -10.98 -2.56
N GLU A 462 13.40 -11.29 -3.85
CA GLU A 462 14.74 -11.38 -4.43
C GLU A 462 15.46 -10.03 -4.41
N LEU A 463 14.75 -8.94 -4.73
CA LEU A 463 15.30 -7.58 -4.63
C LEU A 463 15.78 -7.27 -3.20
N ILE A 464 14.95 -7.55 -2.19
CA ILE A 464 15.29 -7.31 -0.79
C ILE A 464 16.51 -8.15 -0.38
N ALA A 465 16.57 -9.42 -0.76
CA ALA A 465 17.71 -10.29 -0.43
C ALA A 465 19.02 -9.79 -1.06
N MET A 466 18.97 -9.28 -2.29
CA MET A 466 20.15 -8.73 -2.95
C MET A 466 20.65 -7.44 -2.27
N ILE A 467 19.73 -6.57 -1.81
CA ILE A 467 20.11 -5.37 -1.05
C ILE A 467 20.71 -5.79 0.30
N ASP A 468 20.07 -6.73 0.99
CA ASP A 468 20.48 -7.23 2.31
C ASP A 468 21.93 -7.75 2.35
N ALA A 469 22.36 -8.44 1.29
CA ALA A 469 23.73 -8.96 1.15
C ALA A 469 24.83 -7.87 1.14
N THR A 470 24.45 -6.59 0.96
CA THR A 470 25.39 -5.46 0.83
C THR A 470 25.11 -4.32 1.81
N SER A 471 23.85 -4.18 2.24
CA SER A 471 23.41 -3.27 3.29
C SER A 471 22.30 -3.98 4.07
N PRO A 472 22.60 -4.52 5.27
CA PRO A 472 21.64 -5.35 5.98
C PRO A 472 20.32 -4.58 6.17
N LEU A 473 19.26 -5.21 5.67
CA LEU A 473 17.84 -4.85 5.72
C LEU A 473 17.08 -5.82 6.63
N ILE A 474 17.50 -7.08 6.63
CA ILE A 474 17.04 -8.15 7.49
C ILE A 474 17.87 -8.05 8.77
N SER A 475 17.20 -8.23 9.91
CA SER A 475 17.74 -7.97 11.25
C SER A 475 19.24 -8.37 11.38
N PRO A 476 20.11 -7.47 11.90
CA PRO A 476 21.58 -7.64 11.88
C PRO A 476 22.11 -8.75 12.81
N LEU A 477 21.26 -9.67 13.25
CA LEU A 477 21.54 -10.63 14.32
C LEU A 477 21.95 -12.00 13.82
N ASP A 478 22.06 -12.19 12.50
CA ASP A 478 22.50 -13.44 11.89
C ASP A 478 23.60 -13.25 10.86
N ASP A 479 24.76 -12.78 11.31
CA ASP A 479 26.01 -12.98 10.56
C ASP A 479 26.31 -14.48 10.30
N SER A 480 25.61 -15.41 10.98
CA SER A 480 25.87 -16.85 10.89
C SER A 480 24.99 -17.64 9.90
N ARG A 481 23.96 -17.04 9.29
CA ARG A 481 22.98 -17.79 8.47
C ARG A 481 23.03 -17.53 6.95
N TYR A 482 23.75 -16.51 6.49
CA TYR A 482 24.06 -16.35 5.07
C TYR A 482 25.38 -17.06 4.74
N GLY A 483 25.34 -18.40 4.74
CA GLY A 483 26.38 -19.17 4.08
C GLY A 483 26.33 -18.89 2.59
N MET A 484 27.22 -18.01 2.10
CA MET A 484 27.60 -17.98 0.69
C MET A 484 28.28 -19.28 0.29
#